data_AF-A0A1D2MP79-F1
#
_entry.id   AF-A0A1D2MP79-F1
#
_cell.length_a   1.000
_cell.length_b   1.000
_cell.length_c   1.000
_cell.angle_alpha   90.00
_cell.angle_beta   90.00
_cell.angle_gamma   90.00
#
_symmetry.space_group_name_H-M   'P 1'
#
loop_
_entity.id
_entity.type
_entity.pdbx_description
1 polymer ?
#
loop_
_entity_poly.entity_id
_entity_poly.type
_entity_poly.pdbx_seq_one_letter_code
_entity_poly.pdbx_strand_id
1 'polypeptide(L)' 'MAKEFIRAGQELGYEHVDLNARFEEGFDSIYSPMEQGERKSSFSGFLEPIRDRVTLMIRKYSRATKVSILF' A
#
# COMPACT_ATOMS: atom_id res chain seq x y z
N MET A 1 22.27 -6.10 3.47
CA MET A 1 21.86 -6.76 2.21
C MET A 1 21.30 -5.79 1.17
N ALA A 2 20.32 -4.94 1.49
CA ALA A 2 19.75 -4.00 0.51
C ALA A 2 20.79 -3.00 -0.03
N LYS A 3 21.64 -2.43 0.83
CA LYS A 3 22.69 -1.47 0.44
C LYS A 3 23.72 -2.08 -0.52
N GLU A 4 24.07 -3.34 -0.31
CA GLU A 4 25.04 -4.10 -1.10
C GLU A 4 24.45 -4.44 -2.48
N PHE A 5 23.15 -4.74 -2.55
CA PHE A 5 22.46 -4.97 -3.82
C PHE A 5 22.34 -3.69 -4.66
N ILE A 6 21.98 -2.57 -4.02
CA ILE A 6 21.95 -1.25 -4.67
C ILE A 6 23.35 -0.89 -5.20
N ARG A 7 24.39 -1.06 -4.38
CA ARG A 7 25.78 -0.82 -4.79
C ARG A 7 26.19 -1.68 -5.99
N ALA A 8 25.84 -2.96 -6.01
CA ALA A 8 26.13 -3.84 -7.14
C ALA A 8 25.44 -3.35 -8.43
N GLY A 9 24.21 -2.82 -8.33
CA GLY A 9 23.52 -2.17 -9.45
C GLY A 9 24.27 -0.93 -9.96
N GLN A 10 24.77 -0.10 -9.05
CA GLN A 10 25.59 1.07 -9.40
C GLN A 10 26.92 0.68 -10.07
N GLU A 11 27.57 -0.39 -9.62
CA GLU A 11 28.77 -0.93 -10.25
C GLU A 11 28.51 -1.45 -11.69
N LEU A 12 27.25 -1.77 -12.02
CA LEU A 12 26.80 -2.14 -13.36
C LEU A 12 26.29 -0.94 -14.19
N GLY A 13 26.31 0.27 -13.64
CA GLY A 13 25.90 1.51 -14.32
C GLY A 13 24.44 1.91 -14.16
N TYR A 14 23.70 1.27 -13.25
CA TYR A 14 22.34 1.69 -12.91
C TYR A 14 22.31 2.72 -11.79
N GLU A 15 21.36 3.64 -11.84
CA GLU A 15 21.19 4.66 -10.81
C GLU A 15 20.48 4.10 -9.56
N HIS A 16 20.73 4.75 -8.42
CA HIS A 16 19.91 4.59 -7.23
C HIS A 16 18.75 5.59 -7.31
N VAL A 17 17.53 5.10 -7.47
CA VAL A 17 16.34 5.91 -7.76
C VAL A 17 15.24 5.71 -6.71
N ASP A 18 14.33 6.68 -6.53
CA ASP A 18 13.14 6.45 -5.72
C ASP A 18 12.08 5.69 -6.55
N LEU A 19 11.84 4.43 -6.20
CA LEU A 19 10.89 3.56 -6.92
C LEU A 19 9.42 3.99 -6.79
N ASN A 20 9.10 4.96 -5.94
CA ASN A 20 7.76 5.56 -5.81
C ASN A 20 7.63 6.90 -6.55
N ALA A 21 8.73 7.44 -7.08
CA ALA A 21 8.72 8.67 -7.84
C ALA A 21 8.28 8.40 -9.29
N ARG A 22 8.76 9.22 -10.23
CA ARG A 22 8.56 8.97 -11.65
C ARG A 22 9.15 7.60 -12.01
N PHE A 23 8.50 6.93 -12.97
CA PHE A 23 9.00 5.66 -13.49
C PHE A 23 10.35 5.86 -14.18
N GLU A 24 11.40 5.42 -13.50
CA GLU A 24 12.80 5.47 -13.91
C GLU A 24 13.43 4.10 -13.67
N GLU A 25 14.37 3.72 -14.53
CA GLU A 25 15.11 2.47 -14.38
C GLU A 25 16.24 2.66 -13.37
N GLY A 26 16.31 1.76 -12.39
CA GLY A 26 17.33 1.83 -11.33
C GLY A 26 17.05 0.85 -10.19
N PHE A 27 17.85 0.94 -9.14
CA PHE A 27 17.79 0.05 -7.97
C PHE A 27 17.49 0.83 -6.70
N ASP A 28 16.64 0.30 -5.82
CA ASP A 28 16.42 0.79 -4.46
C ASP A 28 15.84 -0.33 -3.57
N SER A 29 15.62 0.00 -2.31
CA SER A 29 14.84 -0.81 -1.38
C SER A 29 13.35 -0.70 -1.68
N ILE A 30 12.66 -1.84 -1.70
CA ILE A 30 11.20 -1.87 -1.84
C ILE A 30 10.56 -1.64 -0.47
N TYR A 31 9.67 -0.66 -0.39
CA TYR A 31 8.82 -0.44 0.77
C TYR A 31 7.48 -1.16 0.59
N SER A 32 6.94 -1.70 1.68
CA SER A 32 5.61 -2.30 1.71
C SER A 32 4.76 -1.61 2.77
N PRO A 33 3.42 -1.54 2.60
CA PRO A 33 2.52 -1.01 3.63
C PRO A 33 2.61 -1.83 4.92
N MET A 34 3.44 -1.37 5.85
CA MET A 34 3.72 -2.00 7.13
C MET A 34 3.87 -0.95 8.22
N GLU A 35 3.45 -1.31 9.44
CA GLU A 35 3.61 -0.49 10.63
C GLU A 35 4.04 -1.41 11.77
N GLN A 36 5.16 -1.07 12.44
CA GLN A 36 5.73 -1.87 13.54
C GLN A 36 5.94 -3.37 13.21
N GLY A 37 6.27 -3.68 11.96
CA GLY A 37 6.49 -5.06 11.49
C GLY A 37 5.22 -5.82 11.14
N GLU A 38 4.04 -5.22 11.31
CA GLU A 38 2.76 -5.79 10.90
C GLU A 38 2.28 -5.20 9.58
N ARG A 39 1.46 -5.96 8.86
CA ARG A 39 0.83 -5.50 7.61
C ARG A 39 -0.14 -4.35 7.92
N LYS A 40 0.11 -3.18 7.32
CA LYS A 40 -0.82 -2.06 7.33
C LYS A 40 -1.79 -2.17 6.16
N SER A 41 -2.94 -2.78 6.42
CA SER A 41 -4.00 -2.98 5.43
C SER A 41 -4.85 -1.72 5.22
N SER A 42 -5.69 -1.70 4.18
CA SER A 42 -6.67 -0.61 4.01
C SER A 42 -7.66 -0.51 5.18
N PHE A 43 -7.99 -1.64 5.83
CA PHE A 43 -8.81 -1.62 7.05
C PHE A 43 -8.07 -0.93 8.20
N SER A 44 -6.89 -1.43 8.59
CA SER A 44 -6.13 -0.90 9.73
C SER A 44 -5.54 0.50 9.49
N GLY A 45 -5.39 0.90 8.23
CA GLY A 45 -4.94 2.25 7.85
C GLY A 45 -6.03 3.30 7.83
N PHE A 46 -7.24 2.95 7.39
CA PHE A 46 -8.28 3.96 7.10
C PHE A 46 -9.61 3.72 7.81
N LEU A 47 -10.09 2.47 7.88
CA LEU A 47 -11.41 2.18 8.44
C LEU A 47 -11.37 1.99 9.95
N GLU A 48 -10.38 1.25 10.45
CA GLU A 48 -10.23 0.96 11.87
C GLU A 48 -10.14 2.23 12.73
N PRO A 49 -9.37 3.28 12.36
CA PRO A 49 -9.26 4.49 13.20
C PRO A 49 -10.57 5.28 13.33
N ILE A 50 -11.52 5.12 12.40
CA ILE A 50 -12.79 5.88 12.37
C ILE A 50 -14.02 4.99 12.49
N ARG A 51 -13.84 3.71 12.82
CA ARG A 51 -14.90 2.68 12.78
C ARG A 51 -16.10 2.98 13.67
N ASP A 52 -15.91 3.79 14.71
CA ASP A 52 -16.94 4.15 15.69
C ASP A 52 -17.62 5.50 15.37
N ARG A 53 -17.30 6.13 14.24
CA ARG A 53 -17.92 7.38 13.80
C ARG A 53 -19.40 7.15 13.52
N VAL A 54 -20.28 7.88 14.19
CA VAL A 54 -21.75 7.70 14.09
C VAL A 54 -22.33 7.85 12.68
N THR A 55 -21.65 8.60 11.81
CA THR A 55 -22.07 8.77 10.40
C THR A 55 -21.53 7.69 9.46
N LEU A 56 -20.72 6.75 9.96
CA LEU A 56 -20.15 5.63 9.20
C LEU A 56 -20.81 4.32 9.66
N MET A 57 -21.71 3.78 8.82
CA MET A 57 -22.31 2.47 9.07
C MET A 57 -21.56 1.38 8.30
N ILE A 58 -20.96 0.43 9.02
CA ILE A 58 -20.27 -0.73 8.45
C ILE A 58 -21.10 -1.99 8.67
N ARG A 59 -21.48 -2.67 7.59
CA ARG A 59 -22.17 -3.97 7.65
C ARG A 59 -21.18 -5.07 7.27
N LYS A 60 -20.90 -5.97 8.22
CA LYS A 60 -20.07 -7.16 7.99
C LYS A 60 -20.95 -8.31 7.52
N TYR A 61 -20.40 -9.21 6.72
CA TYR A 61 -21.08 -10.40 6.21
C TYR A 61 -22.34 -10.12 5.37
N SER A 62 -22.46 -8.91 4.82
CA SER A 62 -23.55 -8.51 3.93
C SER A 62 -23.11 -8.56 2.47
N ARG A 63 -23.56 -9.58 1.72
CA ARG A 63 -23.30 -9.68 0.28
C ARG A 63 -24.34 -8.86 -0.49
N ALA A 64 -23.92 -7.85 -1.23
CA ALA A 64 -24.78 -7.14 -2.17
C ALA A 64 -25.13 -8.06 -3.35
N THR A 65 -26.41 -8.21 -3.67
CA THR A 65 -26.90 -9.14 -4.71
C THR A 65 -27.50 -8.44 -5.92
N LYS A 66 -28.16 -7.30 -5.72
CA LYS A 66 -28.77 -6.49 -6.77
C LYS A 66 -28.84 -5.04 -6.33
N VAL A 67 -28.68 -4.12 -7.28
CA VAL A 67 -29.01 -2.70 -7.11
C VAL A 67 -30.48 -2.51 -7.47
N SER A 68 -31.26 -1.93 -6.57
CA SER A 68 -32.64 -1.56 -6.87
C SER A 68 -32.66 -0.23 -7.61
N ILE A 69 -33.24 -0.22 -8.81
CA ILE A 69 -33.44 0.99 -9.62
C ILE A 69 -34.94 1.14 -9.85
N LEU A 70 -35.47 2.34 -9.60
CA LEU A 70 -36.81 2.76 -10.02
C LEU A 70 -36.62 3.60 -11.29
N PHE A 71 -37.31 3.24 -12.37
CA PHE A 71 -37.51 4.09 -13.53
C PHE A 71 -38.94 4.61 -13.51
#